data_AF-A0A3D5J6C2-F1
#
_entry.id   AF-A0A3D5J6C2-F1
#
_cell.length_a   1.000
_cell.length_b   1.000
_cell.length_c   1.000
_cell.angle_alpha   90.00
_cell.angle_beta   90.00
_cell.angle_gamma   90.00
#
_symmetry.space_group_name_H-M   'P 1'
#
loop_
_entity.id
_entity.type
_entity.pdbx_description
1 polymer ?
#
loop_
_entity_poly.entity_id
_entity_poly.type
_entity_poly.pdbx_seq_one_letter_code
_entity_poly.pdbx_strand_id
1 'polypeptide(L)'
;SKDYIQGKRMRYVNPYRFFLTTAIIFFLIYGYDNSFEGINLNQEPEELAKELEKMNTENNVDIEFEGIPFTKLDSIIPPKPVKNKTYHDYLVTQEQIDTMSIADAFSTKINLFDHYFKETKNTVPVDAIKKLDLKNSAYNRWLYKKVIDFKLLRENPQLFLNYLIGKLPFIIFIFLPIFTLFLSLIYIRSKYNYMEHLTFAFHTQSMFFILYSVALIIDIFTKNSYGVNIANIIFIGYLYQGLRKFYAQGKFKTIVKFMILNIIFFTLAIIVGLISVFGSFAIF
;
A
#
# COMPACT_ATOMS: atom_id res chain seq x y z
N SER A 1 -14.74 -40.85 -1.10
CA SER A 1 -14.92 -41.24 0.32
C SER A 1 -14.19 -42.50 0.76
N LYS A 2 -14.14 -43.60 -0.01
CA LYS A 2 -13.43 -44.83 0.41
C LYS A 2 -11.92 -44.63 0.66
N ASP A 3 -11.21 -43.86 -0.18
CA ASP A 3 -9.77 -43.59 0.02
C ASP A 3 -9.47 -42.72 1.26
N TYR A 4 -10.41 -41.84 1.66
CA TYR A 4 -10.29 -41.03 2.89
C TYR A 4 -10.41 -41.89 4.15
N ILE A 5 -11.34 -42.86 4.12
CA ILE A 5 -11.55 -43.84 5.21
C ILE A 5 -10.36 -44.81 5.30
N GLN A 6 -9.69 -45.10 4.18
CA GLN A 6 -8.48 -45.94 4.12
C GLN A 6 -7.18 -45.20 4.51
N GLY A 7 -7.25 -43.96 4.99
CA GLY A 7 -6.08 -43.23 5.47
C GLY A 7 -5.12 -42.73 4.38
N LYS A 8 -5.49 -42.85 3.09
CA LYS A 8 -4.75 -42.20 2.00
C LYS A 8 -5.02 -40.69 2.04
N ARG A 9 -4.34 -40.00 2.94
CA ARG A 9 -4.29 -38.52 2.96
C ARG A 9 -3.40 -38.05 1.81
N MET A 10 -3.71 -36.88 1.23
CA MET A 10 -2.82 -36.27 0.25
C MET A 10 -1.42 -36.12 0.86
N ARG A 11 -0.40 -36.64 0.17
CA ARG A 11 1.00 -36.60 0.61
C ARG A 11 1.58 -35.18 0.59
N TYR A 12 0.96 -34.28 -0.17
CA TYR A 12 1.39 -32.90 -0.36
C TYR A 12 0.23 -31.93 -0.18
N VAL A 13 0.51 -30.81 0.50
CA VAL A 13 -0.42 -29.69 0.62
C VAL A 13 -0.30 -28.85 -0.66
N ASN A 14 -1.44 -28.41 -1.19
CA ASN A 14 -1.45 -27.50 -2.34
C ASN A 14 -0.72 -26.18 -1.95
N PRO A 15 0.30 -25.74 -2.72
CA PRO A 15 1.11 -24.56 -2.39
C PRO A 15 0.29 -23.28 -2.20
N TYR A 16 -0.73 -23.07 -3.03
CA TYR A 16 -1.64 -21.93 -2.93
C TYR A 16 -2.43 -21.95 -1.62
N ARG A 17 -2.96 -23.11 -1.24
CA ARG A 17 -3.70 -23.27 0.03
C ARG A 17 -2.80 -23.03 1.22
N PHE A 18 -1.59 -23.56 1.19
CA PHE A 18 -0.60 -23.36 2.25
C PHE A 18 -0.21 -21.89 2.41
N PHE A 19 0.04 -21.20 1.29
CA PHE A 19 0.27 -19.76 1.27
C PHE A 19 -0.90 -18.98 1.88
N LEU A 20 -2.14 -19.26 1.45
CA LEU A 20 -3.30 -18.54 1.97
C LEU A 20 -3.48 -18.76 3.48
N THR A 21 -3.34 -20.00 3.95
CA THR A 21 -3.45 -20.32 5.39
C THR A 21 -2.37 -19.62 6.21
N THR A 22 -1.11 -19.65 5.76
CA THR A 22 -0.01 -18.98 6.47
C THR A 22 -0.15 -17.45 6.45
N ALA A 23 -0.63 -16.88 5.35
CA ALA A 23 -0.93 -15.46 5.24
C ALA A 23 -2.03 -15.04 6.22
N ILE A 24 -3.14 -15.79 6.28
CA ILE A 24 -4.25 -15.50 7.22
C ILE A 24 -3.74 -15.53 8.66
N ILE A 25 -2.98 -16.57 9.04
CA ILE A 25 -2.40 -16.66 10.39
C ILE A 25 -1.50 -15.46 10.69
N PHE A 26 -0.61 -15.11 9.75
CA PHE A 26 0.27 -13.96 9.89
C PHE A 26 -0.51 -12.65 10.10
N PHE A 27 -1.52 -12.38 9.28
CA PHE A 27 -2.31 -11.15 9.39
C PHE A 27 -3.19 -11.11 10.64
N LEU A 28 -3.66 -12.25 11.14
CA LEU A 28 -4.35 -12.33 12.43
C LEU A 28 -3.43 -11.98 13.60
N ILE A 29 -2.20 -12.52 13.59
CA ILE A 29 -1.19 -12.23 14.63
C ILE A 29 -0.77 -10.77 14.55
N TYR A 30 -0.45 -10.28 13.36
CA TYR A 30 -0.08 -8.88 13.14
C TYR A 30 -1.20 -7.93 13.60
N GLY A 31 -2.44 -8.24 13.25
CA GLY A 31 -3.60 -7.43 13.61
C GLY A 31 -3.95 -7.39 15.09
N TYR A 32 -3.49 -8.36 15.88
CA TYR A 32 -3.70 -8.38 17.34
C TYR A 32 -2.96 -7.24 18.05
N ASP A 33 -1.74 -6.94 17.63
CA ASP A 33 -0.87 -5.95 18.27
C ASP A 33 -0.92 -4.59 17.55
N ASN A 34 -1.14 -4.59 16.22
CA ASN A 34 -0.93 -3.41 15.38
C ASN A 34 -2.23 -2.75 14.85
N SER A 35 -3.40 -3.06 15.41
CA SER A 35 -4.72 -2.61 14.92
C SER A 35 -4.86 -2.74 13.38
N PHE A 36 -5.35 -3.88 12.91
CA PHE A 36 -5.53 -4.10 11.46
C PHE A 36 -6.60 -3.21 10.81
N GLU A 37 -7.32 -2.40 11.58
CA GLU A 37 -8.21 -1.35 11.09
C GLU A 37 -7.37 -0.24 10.44
N GLY A 38 -6.91 -0.52 9.21
CA GLY A 38 -6.40 0.52 8.33
C GLY A 38 -7.45 1.61 8.15
N ILE A 39 -6.97 2.83 7.92
CA ILE A 39 -7.81 4.02 7.92
C ILE A 39 -8.88 3.95 6.83
N ASN A 40 -10.14 4.17 7.22
CA ASN A 40 -11.23 4.25 6.28
C ASN A 40 -11.43 5.69 5.78
N LEU A 41 -10.84 6.02 4.63
CA LEU A 41 -10.97 7.32 3.96
C LEU A 41 -12.41 7.66 3.50
N ASN A 42 -13.39 6.81 3.78
CA ASN A 42 -14.80 7.09 3.51
C ASN A 42 -15.55 7.71 4.68
N GLN A 43 -14.93 7.82 5.86
CA GLN A 43 -15.49 8.52 7.01
C GLN A 43 -15.46 10.04 6.79
N GLU A 44 -16.30 10.76 7.56
CA GLU A 44 -16.28 12.22 7.62
C GLU A 44 -14.86 12.67 8.04
N PRO A 45 -14.23 13.64 7.35
CA PRO A 45 -12.86 14.03 7.67
C PRO A 45 -12.64 14.55 9.12
N GLU A 46 -13.70 14.93 9.83
CA GLU A 46 -13.64 15.28 11.27
C GLU A 46 -13.62 14.04 12.18
N GLU A 47 -14.32 12.96 11.80
CA GLU A 47 -14.19 11.64 12.45
C GLU A 47 -12.84 11.02 12.14
N LEU A 48 -12.41 11.14 10.89
CA LEU A 48 -11.07 10.76 10.45
C LEU A 48 -10.04 11.46 11.35
N ALA A 49 -10.08 12.80 11.47
CA ALA A 49 -9.20 13.58 12.34
C ALA A 49 -9.17 13.12 13.81
N LYS A 50 -10.33 12.76 14.38
CA LYS A 50 -10.42 12.19 15.75
C LYS A 50 -9.83 10.79 15.84
N GLU A 51 -10.01 9.95 14.82
CA GLU A 51 -9.35 8.65 14.70
C GLU A 51 -7.83 8.83 14.59
N LEU A 52 -7.36 9.89 13.91
CA LEU A 52 -5.94 10.24 13.79
C LEU A 52 -5.31 10.64 15.12
N GLU A 53 -5.99 11.47 15.92
CA GLU A 53 -5.49 11.87 17.24
C GLU A 53 -5.32 10.65 18.16
N LYS A 54 -6.24 9.68 18.09
CA LYS A 54 -6.16 8.43 18.86
C LYS A 54 -4.99 7.56 18.41
N MET A 55 -4.82 7.36 17.10
CA MET A 55 -3.73 6.53 16.56
C MET A 55 -2.33 7.08 16.86
N ASN A 56 -2.14 8.41 16.84
CA ASN A 56 -0.85 9.03 17.19
C ASN A 56 -0.46 8.85 18.66
N THR A 57 -1.42 8.50 19.53
CA THR A 57 -1.18 8.31 20.97
C THR A 57 -0.92 6.84 21.33
N GLU A 58 -1.39 5.89 20.51
CA GLU A 58 -1.36 4.45 20.82
C GLU A 58 -0.29 3.66 20.04
N ASN A 59 0.08 4.08 18.82
CA ASN A 59 1.00 3.32 17.97
C ASN A 59 2.46 3.74 18.15
N ASN A 60 3.12 3.22 19.19
CA ASN A 60 4.60 3.21 19.36
C ASN A 60 5.27 2.14 18.48
N VAL A 61 4.81 1.99 17.23
CA VAL A 61 5.57 1.22 16.23
C VAL A 61 6.30 2.24 15.37
N ASP A 62 7.51 2.57 15.81
CA ASP A 62 8.48 3.34 15.06
C ASP A 62 8.91 2.56 13.81
N ILE A 63 8.02 2.45 12.82
CA ILE A 63 8.46 2.29 11.45
C ILE A 63 8.96 3.66 11.04
N GLU A 64 10.19 3.97 11.46
CA GLU A 64 10.91 5.17 11.08
C GLU A 64 11.23 5.06 9.58
N PHE A 65 10.23 5.37 8.76
CA PHE A 65 10.41 5.47 7.33
C PHE A 65 11.13 6.80 7.08
N GLU A 66 12.46 6.77 7.01
CA GLU A 66 13.30 7.88 6.50
C GLU A 66 13.05 8.17 5.00
N GLY A 67 11.85 7.88 4.49
CA GLY A 67 11.42 8.37 3.19
C GLY A 67 11.31 9.88 3.23
N ILE A 68 11.79 10.54 2.17
CA ILE A 68 11.64 11.99 2.01
C ILE A 68 10.15 12.32 2.17
N PRO A 69 9.73 13.08 3.21
CA PRO A 69 8.33 13.45 3.35
C PRO A 69 7.94 14.23 2.08
N PHE A 70 6.77 13.93 1.52
CA PHE A 70 6.27 14.59 0.29
C PHE A 70 6.28 16.12 0.36
N THR A 71 6.37 16.68 1.56
CA THR A 71 6.54 18.10 1.85
C THR A 71 7.89 18.68 1.38
N LYS A 72 8.96 17.88 1.25
CA LYS A 72 10.28 18.33 0.75
C LYS A 72 10.39 18.42 -0.77
N LEU A 73 9.42 17.88 -1.54
CA LEU A 73 9.39 18.01 -3.00
C LEU A 73 9.13 19.45 -3.46
N ASP A 74 8.45 20.26 -2.65
CA ASP A 74 8.19 21.67 -2.95
C ASP A 74 9.48 22.51 -2.95
N SER A 75 10.55 22.03 -2.31
CA SER A 75 11.86 22.71 -2.25
C SER A 75 12.73 22.49 -3.49
N ILE A 76 12.35 21.58 -4.40
CA ILE A 76 13.09 21.28 -5.63
C ILE A 76 12.75 22.28 -6.75
N ILE A 77 11.62 22.98 -6.61
CA ILE A 77 11.18 24.05 -7.51
C ILE A 77 11.45 25.38 -6.78
N PRO A 78 12.18 26.35 -7.37
CA PRO A 78 12.42 27.63 -6.71
C PRO A 78 11.07 28.26 -6.32
N PRO A 79 10.89 28.70 -5.06
CA PRO A 79 9.63 29.28 -4.62
C PRO A 79 9.34 30.51 -5.47
N LYS A 80 8.37 30.40 -6.37
CA LYS A 80 7.77 31.59 -6.99
C LYS A 80 7.19 32.42 -5.84
N PRO A 81 7.27 33.76 -5.86
CA PRO A 81 6.66 34.59 -4.83
C PRO A 81 5.16 34.32 -4.81
N VAL A 82 4.71 33.50 -3.86
CA VAL A 82 3.32 33.14 -3.69
C VAL A 82 2.67 34.31 -2.95
N LYS A 83 1.94 35.16 -3.67
CA LYS A 83 0.89 35.97 -3.03
C LYS A 83 0.00 34.99 -2.27
N ASN A 84 -0.31 35.26 -1.00
CA ASN A 84 -1.25 34.46 -0.22
C ASN A 84 -2.63 34.53 -0.88
N LYS A 85 -2.87 33.64 -1.85
CA LYS A 85 -4.13 33.56 -2.57
C LYS A 85 -5.17 32.90 -1.69
N THR A 86 -6.35 33.50 -1.67
CA THR A 86 -7.52 33.06 -0.91
C THR A 86 -8.42 32.22 -1.84
N TYR A 87 -9.32 31.39 -1.31
CA TYR A 87 -10.27 30.65 -2.18
C TYR A 87 -11.13 31.58 -3.04
N HIS A 88 -11.38 32.81 -2.55
CA HIS A 88 -12.05 33.87 -3.29
C HIS A 88 -11.36 34.23 -4.62
N ASP A 89 -10.03 34.10 -4.71
CA ASP A 89 -9.27 34.37 -5.93
C ASP A 89 -9.46 33.28 -7.00
N TYR A 90 -10.06 32.15 -6.62
CA TYR A 90 -10.33 31.00 -7.48
C TYR A 90 -11.82 30.76 -7.70
N LEU A 91 -12.69 31.63 -7.20
CA LEU A 91 -14.13 31.51 -7.41
C LEU A 91 -14.44 31.57 -8.90
N VAL A 92 -15.17 30.57 -9.36
CA VAL A 92 -15.60 30.43 -10.75
C VAL A 92 -17.07 30.02 -10.78
N THR A 93 -17.82 30.57 -11.72
CA THR A 93 -19.23 30.20 -11.90
C THR A 93 -19.34 28.89 -12.68
N GLN A 94 -20.48 28.21 -12.54
CA GLN A 94 -20.76 27.00 -13.32
C GLN A 94 -20.68 27.26 -14.84
N GLU A 95 -21.16 28.41 -15.31
CA GLU A 95 -21.09 28.80 -16.73
C GLU A 95 -19.63 28.92 -17.21
N GLN A 96 -18.75 29.52 -16.40
CA GLN A 96 -17.33 29.62 -16.73
C GLN A 96 -16.69 28.24 -16.83
N ILE A 97 -16.97 27.34 -15.88
CA ILE A 97 -16.47 25.96 -15.89
C ILE A 97 -16.94 25.21 -17.14
N ASP A 98 -18.20 25.37 -17.54
CA ASP A 98 -18.78 24.65 -18.67
C ASP A 98 -18.21 25.10 -20.02
N THR A 99 -17.61 26.30 -20.09
CA THR A 99 -16.89 26.79 -21.29
C THR A 99 -15.42 26.36 -21.35
N MET A 100 -14.85 25.85 -20.25
CA MET A 100 -13.45 25.43 -20.18
C MET A 100 -13.21 24.07 -20.83
N SER A 101 -11.96 23.80 -21.19
CA SER A 101 -11.54 22.43 -21.51
C SER A 101 -11.64 21.53 -20.27
N ILE A 102 -11.77 20.21 -20.46
CA ILE A 102 -11.87 19.25 -19.37
C ILE A 102 -10.68 19.36 -18.40
N ALA A 103 -9.47 19.54 -18.93
CA ALA A 103 -8.25 19.66 -18.12
C ALA A 103 -8.24 20.97 -17.32
N ASP A 104 -8.63 22.08 -17.94
CA ASP A 104 -8.66 23.39 -17.28
C ASP A 104 -9.74 23.45 -16.20
N ALA A 105 -10.94 22.92 -16.49
CA ALA A 105 -12.03 22.79 -15.53
C ALA A 105 -11.63 21.93 -14.32
N PHE A 106 -10.93 20.82 -14.57
CA PHE A 106 -10.43 19.95 -13.50
C PHE A 106 -9.40 20.65 -12.61
N SER A 107 -8.39 21.28 -13.22
CA SER A 107 -7.34 21.98 -12.48
C SER A 107 -7.89 23.16 -11.66
N THR A 108 -8.85 23.89 -12.23
CA THR A 108 -9.51 25.02 -11.57
C THR A 108 -10.32 24.55 -10.36
N LYS A 109 -11.11 23.48 -10.50
CA LYS A 109 -11.85 22.88 -9.39
C LYS A 109 -10.92 22.39 -8.28
N ILE A 110 -9.81 21.72 -8.62
CA ILE A 110 -8.82 21.28 -7.61
C ILE A 110 -8.30 22.46 -6.80
N ASN A 111 -7.87 23.54 -7.47
CA ASN A 111 -7.35 24.73 -6.78
C ASN A 111 -8.40 25.39 -5.90
N LEU A 112 -9.62 25.57 -6.41
CA LEU A 112 -10.74 26.13 -5.65
C LEU A 112 -11.04 25.29 -4.41
N PHE A 113 -11.16 23.97 -4.57
CA PHE A 113 -11.47 23.05 -3.47
C PHE A 113 -10.35 22.98 -2.43
N ASP A 114 -9.08 22.97 -2.85
CA ASP A 114 -7.94 22.93 -1.93
C ASP A 114 -7.88 24.18 -1.05
N HIS A 115 -8.03 25.36 -1.67
CA HIS A 115 -8.00 26.64 -0.97
C HIS A 115 -9.25 26.80 -0.07
N TYR A 116 -10.43 26.41 -0.56
CA TYR A 116 -11.66 26.47 0.23
C TYR A 116 -11.55 25.57 1.48
N PHE A 117 -11.07 24.34 1.33
CA PHE A 117 -10.85 23.44 2.47
C PHE A 117 -9.77 23.99 3.42
N LYS A 118 -8.68 24.58 2.89
CA LYS A 118 -7.59 25.14 3.69
C LYS A 118 -8.08 26.20 4.68
N GLU A 119 -9.01 27.06 4.23
CA GLU A 119 -9.52 28.19 5.01
C GLU A 119 -10.72 27.83 5.88
N THR A 120 -11.69 27.10 5.32
CA THR A 120 -12.95 26.82 6.03
C THR A 120 -12.89 25.57 6.88
N LYS A 121 -11.94 24.67 6.61
CA LYS A 121 -11.87 23.31 7.17
C LYS A 121 -13.17 22.51 6.98
N ASN A 122 -13.99 22.91 6.01
CA ASN A 122 -15.27 22.25 5.73
C ASN A 122 -15.04 20.89 5.09
N THR A 123 -15.42 19.84 5.79
CA THR A 123 -15.20 18.46 5.41
C THR A 123 -16.34 17.88 4.58
N VAL A 124 -17.51 18.53 4.61
CA VAL A 124 -18.77 18.00 4.05
C VAL A 124 -18.90 18.41 2.58
N PRO A 125 -18.79 17.47 1.61
CA PRO A 125 -18.77 17.82 0.19
C PRO A 125 -20.07 18.49 -0.28
N VAL A 126 -21.21 18.10 0.27
CA VAL A 126 -22.52 18.69 -0.11
C VAL A 126 -22.59 20.16 0.29
N ASP A 127 -22.12 20.51 1.50
CA ASP A 127 -22.12 21.88 2.00
C ASP A 127 -21.10 22.74 1.26
N ALA A 128 -19.89 22.22 1.04
CA ALA A 128 -18.85 22.91 0.29
C ALA A 128 -19.31 23.26 -1.14
N ILE A 129 -19.84 22.28 -1.88
CA ILE A 129 -20.32 22.51 -3.26
C ILE A 129 -21.48 23.51 -3.30
N LYS A 130 -22.38 23.48 -2.30
CA LYS A 130 -23.49 24.44 -2.19
C LYS A 130 -22.97 25.85 -1.89
N LYS A 131 -22.01 26.01 -0.98
CA LYS A 131 -21.41 27.31 -0.63
C LYS A 131 -20.58 27.91 -1.77
N LEU A 132 -19.99 27.07 -2.62
CA LEU A 132 -19.24 27.49 -3.80
C LEU A 132 -20.13 27.78 -5.03
N ASP A 133 -21.45 27.63 -4.90
CA ASP A 133 -22.44 27.82 -5.98
C ASP A 133 -22.15 26.98 -7.24
N LEU A 134 -21.65 25.76 -7.04
CA LEU A 134 -21.37 24.81 -8.12
C LEU A 134 -22.50 23.79 -8.26
N LYS A 135 -22.66 23.23 -9.46
CA LYS A 135 -23.64 22.17 -9.70
C LYS A 135 -23.42 21.00 -8.75
N ASN A 136 -24.43 20.66 -7.96
CA ASN A 136 -24.40 19.53 -7.05
C ASN A 136 -24.46 18.20 -7.83
N SER A 137 -23.30 17.73 -8.28
CA SER A 137 -23.11 16.49 -9.04
C SER A 137 -22.30 15.47 -8.22
N ALA A 138 -22.51 14.18 -8.50
CA ALA A 138 -21.70 13.12 -7.89
C ALA A 138 -20.20 13.35 -8.12
N TYR A 139 -19.84 13.81 -9.32
CA TYR A 139 -18.47 14.16 -9.68
C TYR A 139 -17.89 15.30 -8.84
N ASN A 140 -18.60 16.42 -8.68
CA ASN A 140 -18.08 17.55 -7.90
C ASN A 140 -17.91 17.18 -6.42
N ARG A 141 -18.87 16.41 -5.85
CA ARG A 141 -18.76 15.90 -4.47
C ARG A 141 -17.59 14.93 -4.30
N TRP A 142 -17.44 14.01 -5.25
CA TRP A 142 -16.32 13.06 -5.28
C TRP A 142 -14.98 13.81 -5.39
N LEU A 143 -14.86 14.76 -6.32
CA LEU A 143 -13.63 15.53 -6.53
C LEU A 143 -13.26 16.35 -5.29
N TYR A 144 -14.23 17.02 -4.66
CA TYR A 144 -14.00 17.76 -3.42
C TYR A 144 -13.47 16.84 -2.31
N LYS A 145 -14.12 15.69 -2.08
CA LYS A 145 -13.66 14.69 -1.13
C LYS A 145 -12.22 14.24 -1.44
N LYS A 146 -11.88 13.98 -2.70
CA LYS A 146 -10.53 13.55 -3.08
C LYS A 146 -9.45 14.60 -2.86
N VAL A 147 -9.78 15.87 -3.05
CA VAL A 147 -8.85 16.96 -2.74
C VAL A 147 -8.52 16.96 -1.24
N ILE A 148 -9.52 16.72 -0.38
CA ILE A 148 -9.32 16.58 1.07
C ILE A 148 -8.50 15.33 1.40
N ASP A 149 -8.90 14.15 0.90
CA ASP A 149 -8.20 12.88 1.13
C ASP A 149 -6.72 13.00 0.77
N PHE A 150 -6.42 13.57 -0.40
CA PHE A 150 -5.05 13.78 -0.86
C PHE A 150 -4.26 14.72 0.05
N LYS A 151 -4.87 15.82 0.48
CA LYS A 151 -4.23 16.77 1.38
C LYS A 151 -3.90 16.15 2.73
N LEU A 152 -4.85 15.41 3.32
CA LEU A 152 -4.66 14.72 4.59
C LEU A 152 -3.56 13.67 4.51
N LEU A 153 -3.52 12.86 3.45
CA LEU A 153 -2.46 11.87 3.21
C LEU A 153 -1.09 12.52 2.97
N ARG A 154 -1.06 13.66 2.25
CA ARG A 154 0.18 14.40 1.98
C ARG A 154 0.76 15.04 3.25
N GLU A 155 -0.10 15.62 4.08
CA GLU A 155 0.28 16.28 5.34
C GLU A 155 0.63 15.27 6.43
N ASN A 156 0.10 14.03 6.35
CA ASN A 156 0.32 12.99 7.35
C ASN A 156 0.76 11.65 6.70
N PRO A 157 2.05 11.46 6.41
CA PRO A 157 2.57 10.25 5.77
C PRO A 157 2.26 8.93 6.51
N GLN A 158 2.11 8.98 7.83
CA GLN A 158 1.72 7.81 8.63
C GLN A 158 0.33 7.29 8.24
N LEU A 159 -0.60 8.18 7.88
CA LEU A 159 -1.95 7.78 7.45
C LEU A 159 -1.91 6.97 6.18
N PHE A 160 -1.01 7.36 5.27
CA PHE A 160 -0.78 6.63 4.05
C PHE A 160 -0.26 5.22 4.32
N LEU A 161 0.68 5.07 5.27
CA LEU A 161 1.18 3.76 5.67
C LEU A 161 0.07 2.91 6.31
N ASN A 162 -0.71 3.45 7.24
CA ASN A 162 -1.82 2.73 7.88
C ASN A 162 -2.90 2.33 6.87
N TYR A 163 -3.23 3.21 5.93
CA TYR A 163 -4.11 2.91 4.82
C TYR A 163 -3.58 1.73 3.97
N LEU A 164 -2.29 1.73 3.62
CA LEU A 164 -1.66 0.63 2.86
C LEU A 164 -1.64 -0.69 3.66
N ILE A 165 -1.37 -0.64 4.97
CA ILE A 165 -1.35 -1.80 5.86
C ILE A 165 -2.69 -2.55 5.80
N GLY A 166 -3.81 -1.83 5.90
CA GLY A 166 -5.14 -2.41 5.77
C GLY A 166 -5.44 -3.04 4.39
N LYS A 167 -4.64 -2.72 3.36
CA LYS A 167 -4.75 -3.31 2.01
C LYS A 167 -3.72 -4.40 1.73
N LEU A 168 -2.75 -4.64 2.62
CA LEU A 168 -1.65 -5.60 2.40
C LEU A 168 -2.11 -7.02 2.00
N PRO A 169 -3.13 -7.64 2.62
CA PRO A 169 -3.56 -8.99 2.23
C PRO A 169 -3.95 -9.06 0.75
N PHE A 170 -4.68 -8.04 0.26
CA PHE A 170 -5.08 -7.96 -1.14
C PHE A 170 -3.91 -7.61 -2.06
N ILE A 171 -3.08 -6.65 -1.65
CA ILE A 171 -1.87 -6.25 -2.38
C ILE A 171 -0.96 -7.46 -2.61
N ILE A 172 -0.65 -8.23 -1.57
CA ILE A 172 0.25 -9.39 -1.69
C ILE A 172 -0.34 -10.45 -2.63
N PHE A 173 -1.66 -10.65 -2.60
CA PHE A 173 -2.33 -11.62 -3.47
C PHE A 173 -2.17 -11.29 -4.96
N ILE A 174 -2.33 -10.01 -5.34
CA ILE A 174 -2.12 -9.53 -6.72
C ILE A 174 -0.63 -9.44 -7.05
N PHE A 175 0.18 -9.05 -6.08
CA PHE A 175 1.62 -8.89 -6.24
C PHE A 175 2.30 -10.20 -6.64
N LEU A 176 1.90 -11.32 -6.05
CA LEU A 176 2.59 -12.59 -6.25
C LEU A 176 2.60 -13.12 -7.70
N PRO A 177 1.48 -13.17 -8.45
CA PRO A 177 1.52 -13.55 -9.86
C PRO A 177 2.32 -12.55 -10.72
N ILE A 178 2.23 -11.25 -10.43
CA ILE A 178 3.02 -10.23 -11.15
C ILE A 178 4.52 -10.43 -10.87
N PHE A 179 4.92 -10.55 -9.62
CA PHE A 179 6.30 -10.82 -9.22
C PHE A 179 6.82 -12.12 -9.84
N THR A 180 5.99 -13.16 -9.89
CA THR A 180 6.32 -14.42 -10.53
C THR A 180 6.57 -14.27 -12.02
N LEU A 181 5.85 -13.39 -12.71
CA LEU A 181 6.12 -13.08 -14.12
C LEU A 181 7.56 -12.58 -14.30
N PHE A 182 8.01 -11.65 -13.45
CA PHE A 182 9.40 -11.17 -13.51
C PHE A 182 10.41 -12.24 -13.13
N LEU A 183 10.09 -13.09 -12.15
CA LEU A 183 10.91 -14.26 -11.82
C LEU A 183 11.06 -15.18 -13.04
N SER A 184 9.95 -15.47 -13.73
CA SER A 184 9.94 -16.24 -14.98
C SER A 184 10.78 -15.57 -16.07
N LEU A 185 10.70 -14.25 -16.23
CA LEU A 185 11.52 -13.50 -17.20
C LEU A 185 13.03 -13.57 -16.90
N ILE A 186 13.45 -13.42 -15.64
CA ILE A 186 14.86 -13.54 -15.23
C ILE A 186 15.39 -14.97 -15.45
N TYR A 187 14.51 -15.95 -15.33
CA TYR A 187 14.80 -17.37 -15.52
C TYR A 187 14.20 -17.92 -16.83
N ILE A 188 14.06 -17.08 -17.86
CA ILE A 188 13.45 -17.47 -19.15
C ILE A 188 14.21 -18.60 -19.87
N ARG A 189 15.51 -18.73 -19.57
CA ARG A 189 16.37 -19.83 -20.08
C ARG A 189 16.36 -21.07 -19.19
N SER A 190 15.55 -21.09 -18.14
CA SER A 190 15.41 -22.25 -17.27
C SER A 190 14.41 -23.25 -17.89
N LYS A 191 14.48 -24.50 -17.44
CA LYS A 191 13.54 -25.55 -17.85
C LYS A 191 12.17 -25.46 -17.18
N TYR A 192 12.00 -24.50 -16.26
CA TYR A 192 10.80 -24.39 -15.43
C TYR A 192 9.75 -23.53 -16.13
N ASN A 193 8.48 -23.92 -15.99
CA ASN A 193 7.35 -23.16 -16.50
C ASN A 193 6.88 -22.11 -15.47
N TYR A 194 5.98 -21.21 -15.90
CA TYR A 194 5.42 -20.18 -15.02
C TYR A 194 4.79 -20.75 -13.75
N MET A 195 4.12 -21.90 -13.81
CA MET A 195 3.47 -22.52 -12.65
C MET A 195 4.48 -23.04 -11.62
N GLU A 196 5.63 -23.50 -12.07
CA GLU A 196 6.74 -23.90 -11.20
C GLU A 196 7.39 -22.68 -10.55
N HIS A 197 7.58 -21.58 -11.29
CA HIS A 197 8.01 -20.29 -10.72
C HIS A 197 7.01 -19.77 -9.69
N LEU A 198 5.71 -19.88 -9.97
CA LEU A 198 4.63 -19.45 -9.08
C LEU A 198 4.60 -20.29 -7.81
N THR A 199 4.78 -21.60 -7.95
CA THR A 199 4.87 -22.52 -6.81
C THR A 199 6.07 -22.19 -5.93
N PHE A 200 7.22 -21.88 -6.52
CA PHE A 200 8.39 -21.39 -5.78
C PHE A 200 8.10 -20.08 -5.04
N ALA A 201 7.42 -19.13 -5.69
CA ALA A 201 7.01 -17.88 -5.06
C ALA A 201 6.05 -18.11 -3.88
N PHE A 202 5.04 -18.98 -4.03
CA PHE A 202 4.15 -19.37 -2.94
C PHE A 202 4.90 -19.95 -1.74
N HIS A 203 5.83 -20.89 -1.97
CA HIS A 203 6.61 -21.47 -0.88
C HIS A 203 7.50 -20.44 -0.18
N THR A 204 8.14 -19.57 -0.96
CA THR A 204 9.00 -18.50 -0.42
C THR A 204 8.19 -17.53 0.43
N GLN A 205 7.02 -17.12 -0.05
CA GLN A 205 6.14 -16.20 0.67
C GLN A 205 5.49 -16.86 1.89
N SER A 206 5.18 -18.15 1.83
CA SER A 206 4.69 -18.90 3.00
C SER A 206 5.75 -18.96 4.10
N MET A 207 7.02 -19.17 3.73
CA MET A 207 8.13 -19.14 4.69
C MET A 207 8.34 -17.76 5.29
N PHE A 208 8.19 -16.69 4.50
CA PHE A 208 8.16 -15.32 5.03
C PHE A 208 7.07 -15.19 6.10
N PHE A 209 5.83 -15.55 5.79
CA PHE A 209 4.73 -15.42 6.75
C PHE A 209 4.91 -16.26 8.01
N ILE A 210 5.39 -17.50 7.90
CA ILE A 210 5.66 -18.34 9.07
C ILE A 210 6.74 -17.70 9.95
N LEU A 211 7.86 -17.31 9.34
CA LEU A 211 9.00 -16.77 10.05
C LEU A 211 8.64 -15.46 10.75
N TYR A 212 7.94 -14.56 10.06
CA TYR A 212 7.51 -13.29 10.64
C TYR A 212 6.37 -13.47 11.64
N SER A 213 5.51 -14.48 11.51
CA SER A 213 4.52 -14.80 12.56
C SER A 213 5.22 -15.18 13.86
N VAL A 214 6.25 -16.03 13.79
CA VAL A 214 7.06 -16.42 14.96
C VAL A 214 7.83 -15.21 15.51
N ALA A 215 8.41 -14.39 14.63
CA ALA A 215 9.12 -13.17 15.02
C ALA A 215 8.21 -12.20 15.78
N LEU A 216 7.01 -11.93 15.27
CA LEU A 216 6.03 -11.05 15.92
C LEU A 216 5.64 -11.59 17.30
N ILE A 217 5.41 -12.89 17.45
CA ILE A 217 5.12 -13.49 18.75
C ILE A 217 6.29 -13.25 19.73
N ILE A 218 7.53 -13.46 19.30
CA ILE A 218 8.72 -13.21 20.14
C ILE A 218 8.79 -11.73 20.54
N ASP A 219 8.54 -10.82 19.60
CA ASP A 219 8.67 -9.38 19.83
C ASP A 219 7.56 -8.86 20.75
N ILE A 220 6.35 -9.42 20.67
CA ILE A 220 5.25 -9.16 21.62
C ILE A 220 5.66 -9.52 23.06
N PHE A 221 6.33 -10.66 23.27
CA PHE A 221 6.75 -11.09 24.62
C PHE A 221 8.00 -10.36 25.11
N THR A 222 8.97 -10.09 24.23
CA THR A 222 10.26 -9.49 24.60
C THR A 222 10.22 -7.97 24.64
N LYS A 223 9.20 -7.34 24.02
CA LYS A 223 9.09 -5.89 23.84
C LYS A 223 10.33 -5.28 23.18
N ASN A 224 10.94 -6.02 22.26
CA ASN A 224 12.13 -5.63 21.52
C ASN A 224 12.02 -6.17 20.08
N SER A 225 12.86 -5.73 19.15
CA SER A 225 12.81 -6.10 17.72
C SER A 225 13.73 -7.28 17.36
N TYR A 226 14.13 -8.10 18.34
CA TYR A 226 15.09 -9.19 18.12
C TYR A 226 14.55 -10.28 17.21
N GLY A 227 13.27 -10.64 17.36
CA GLY A 227 12.59 -11.63 16.54
C GLY A 227 12.60 -11.22 15.07
N VAL A 228 12.16 -10.00 14.76
CA VAL A 228 12.17 -9.49 13.37
C VAL A 228 13.58 -9.39 12.80
N ASN A 229 14.56 -8.93 13.58
CA ASN A 229 15.96 -8.85 13.12
C ASN A 229 16.55 -10.22 12.79
N ILE A 230 16.29 -11.23 13.64
CA ILE A 230 16.71 -12.62 13.39
C ILE A 230 15.98 -13.19 12.17
N ALA A 231 14.68 -12.92 12.04
CA ALA A 231 13.89 -13.32 10.88
C ALA A 231 14.44 -12.74 9.56
N ASN A 232 14.84 -11.48 9.53
CA ASN A 232 15.46 -10.86 8.35
C ASN A 232 16.69 -11.65 7.88
N ILE A 233 17.61 -11.98 8.81
CA ILE A 233 18.84 -12.72 8.50
C ILE A 233 18.52 -14.12 7.97
N ILE A 234 17.62 -14.84 8.66
CA ILE A 234 17.20 -16.19 8.25
C ILE A 234 16.52 -16.16 6.88
N PHE A 235 15.65 -15.18 6.64
CA PHE A 235 14.90 -15.07 5.40
C PHE A 235 15.80 -14.77 4.20
N ILE A 236 16.76 -13.86 4.34
CA ILE A 236 17.76 -13.58 3.28
C ILE A 236 18.54 -14.86 2.93
N GLY A 237 18.99 -15.59 3.95
CA GLY A 237 19.67 -16.87 3.77
C GLY A 237 18.80 -17.91 3.08
N TYR A 238 17.53 -18.03 3.51
CA TYR A 238 16.55 -18.93 2.91
C TYR A 238 16.27 -18.59 1.45
N LEU A 239 16.04 -17.31 1.12
CA LEU A 239 15.73 -16.85 -0.24
C LEU A 239 16.91 -17.13 -1.19
N TYR A 240 18.13 -16.80 -0.78
CA TYR A 240 19.33 -17.11 -1.56
C TYR A 240 19.49 -18.62 -1.79
N GLN A 241 19.35 -19.42 -0.74
CA GLN A 241 19.44 -20.88 -0.85
C GLN A 241 18.32 -21.46 -1.72
N GLY A 242 17.11 -20.94 -1.60
CA GLY A 242 15.93 -21.33 -2.37
C GLY A 242 16.18 -21.11 -3.85
N LEU A 243 16.59 -19.90 -4.26
CA LEU A 243 16.94 -19.61 -5.64
C LEU A 243 18.04 -20.54 -6.17
N ARG A 244 19.11 -20.72 -5.39
CA ARG A 244 20.24 -21.57 -5.81
C ARG A 244 19.82 -23.02 -6.03
N LYS A 245 19.10 -23.60 -5.07
CA LYS A 245 18.70 -25.01 -5.09
C LYS A 245 17.61 -25.27 -6.13
N PHE A 246 16.62 -24.40 -6.23
CA PHE A 246 15.51 -24.55 -7.17
C PHE A 246 15.99 -24.42 -8.62
N TYR A 247 16.80 -23.39 -8.93
CA TYR A 247 17.28 -23.17 -10.30
C TYR A 247 18.59 -23.90 -10.64
N ALA A 248 19.17 -24.63 -9.69
CA ALA A 248 20.42 -25.38 -9.84
C ALA A 248 21.57 -24.55 -10.46
N GLN A 249 21.72 -23.29 -10.02
CA GLN A 249 22.73 -22.36 -10.56
C GLN A 249 24.00 -22.26 -9.69
N GLY A 250 25.10 -21.86 -10.32
CA GLY A 250 26.34 -21.51 -9.60
C GLY A 250 26.15 -20.30 -8.68
N LYS A 251 27.04 -20.15 -7.68
CA LYS A 251 26.95 -19.10 -6.65
C LYS A 251 26.88 -17.70 -7.25
N PHE A 252 27.82 -17.36 -8.14
CA PHE A 252 27.90 -16.02 -8.74
C PHE A 252 26.64 -15.63 -9.52
N LYS A 253 26.17 -16.52 -10.42
CA LYS A 253 24.92 -16.28 -11.18
C LYS A 253 23.72 -16.09 -10.26
N THR A 254 23.66 -16.86 -9.18
CA THR A 254 22.58 -16.74 -8.19
C THR A 254 22.63 -15.40 -7.46
N ILE A 255 23.81 -14.92 -7.04
CA ILE A 255 23.96 -13.62 -6.37
C ILE A 255 23.48 -12.48 -7.27
N VAL A 256 23.93 -12.45 -8.53
CA VAL A 256 23.53 -11.40 -9.48
C VAL A 256 22.00 -11.39 -9.66
N LYS A 257 21.40 -12.57 -9.89
CA LYS A 257 19.94 -12.67 -10.05
C LYS A 257 19.18 -12.38 -8.75
N PHE A 258 19.73 -12.73 -7.60
CA PHE A 258 19.17 -12.39 -6.30
C PHE A 258 19.09 -10.86 -6.13
N MET A 259 20.16 -10.13 -6.45
CA MET A 259 20.16 -8.67 -6.37
C MET A 259 19.15 -8.04 -7.33
N ILE A 260 19.14 -8.48 -8.59
CA ILE A 260 18.17 -8.01 -9.60
C ILE A 260 16.73 -8.28 -9.14
N LEU A 261 16.46 -9.47 -8.60
CA LEU A 261 15.13 -9.84 -8.14
C LEU A 261 14.67 -9.00 -6.94
N ASN A 262 15.56 -8.66 -6.00
CA ASN A 262 15.24 -7.77 -4.89
C ASN A 262 14.95 -6.34 -5.37
N ILE A 263 15.74 -5.81 -6.33
CA ILE A 263 15.46 -4.50 -6.94
C ILE A 263 14.07 -4.50 -7.57
N ILE A 264 13.76 -5.52 -8.39
CA ILE A 264 12.44 -5.66 -9.02
C ILE A 264 11.33 -5.78 -7.97
N PHE A 265 11.56 -6.54 -6.90
CA PHE A 265 10.60 -6.68 -5.80
C PHE A 265 10.25 -5.32 -5.20
N PHE A 266 11.26 -4.52 -4.82
CA PHE A 266 11.02 -3.19 -4.24
C PHE A 266 10.38 -2.22 -5.25
N THR A 267 10.82 -2.21 -6.50
CA THR A 267 10.20 -1.39 -7.55
C THR A 267 8.73 -1.77 -7.75
N LEU A 268 8.40 -3.05 -7.82
CA LEU A 268 7.02 -3.52 -7.93
C LEU A 268 6.21 -3.18 -6.69
N ALA A 269 6.78 -3.29 -5.48
CA ALA A 269 6.08 -2.96 -4.25
C ALA A 269 5.69 -1.48 -4.23
N ILE A 270 6.58 -0.59 -4.67
CA ILE A 270 6.29 0.84 -4.83
C ILE A 270 5.18 1.04 -5.87
N ILE A 271 5.27 0.42 -7.04
CA ILE A 271 4.27 0.56 -8.11
C ILE A 271 2.90 0.06 -7.64
N VAL A 272 2.82 -1.12 -7.02
CA VAL A 272 1.55 -1.68 -6.54
C VAL A 272 0.99 -0.87 -5.39
N GLY A 273 1.85 -0.36 -4.49
CA GLY A 273 1.44 0.60 -3.45
C GLY A 273 0.81 1.85 -4.05
N LEU A 274 1.46 2.47 -5.05
CA LEU A 274 0.92 3.63 -5.77
C LEU A 274 -0.39 3.31 -6.49
N ILE A 275 -0.49 2.17 -7.19
CA ILE A 275 -1.71 1.74 -7.85
C ILE A 275 -2.84 1.49 -6.84
N SER A 276 -2.55 0.91 -5.67
CA SER A 276 -3.54 0.69 -4.62
C SER A 276 -4.12 2.01 -4.11
N VAL A 277 -3.30 3.05 -4.05
CA VAL A 277 -3.70 4.41 -3.72
C VAL A 277 -4.59 4.95 -4.83
N PHE A 278 -4.10 5.03 -6.07
CA PHE A 278 -4.89 5.54 -7.20
C PHE A 278 -6.20 4.78 -7.42
N GLY A 279 -6.20 3.46 -7.26
CA GLY A 279 -7.39 2.62 -7.35
C GLY A 279 -8.43 2.94 -6.28
N SER A 280 -8.00 3.19 -5.04
CA SER A 280 -8.92 3.64 -3.99
C SER A 280 -9.36 5.10 -4.15
N PHE A 281 -8.51 5.94 -4.73
CA PHE A 281 -8.90 7.29 -5.13
C PHE A 281 -9.96 7.27 -6.24
N ALA A 282 -9.96 6.27 -7.12
CA ALA A 282 -10.89 6.17 -8.23
C ALA A 282 -12.25 5.51 -7.88
N ILE A 283 -12.27 4.57 -6.93
CA ILE A 283 -13.44 3.70 -6.67
C ILE A 283 -14.35 4.23 -5.54
N PHE A 284 -13.82 5.06 -4.64
CA PHE A 284 -14.55 5.69 -3.51
C PHE A 284 -14.29 7.19 -3.45
#